data_AF-A0A6P1DX65-F1
#
_entry.id   AF-A0A6P1DX65-F1
#
_cell.length_a   1.000
_cell.length_b   1.000
_cell.length_c   1.000
_cell.angle_alpha   90.00
_cell.angle_beta   90.00
_cell.angle_gamma   90.00
#
_symmetry.space_group_name_H-M   'P 1'
#
loop_
_entity.id
_entity.type
_entity.pdbx_description
1 polymer ?
#
loop_
_entity_poly.entity_id
_entity_poly.type
_entity_poly.pdbx_seq_one_letter_code
_entity_poly.pdbx_strand_id
1 'polypeptide(L)' 'MAKHLVLDIATEHFAFHIDEDKVAEEAALDGLDVIRTPLPVEQVGSADAVRHHKDLSHV' A
#
# COMPACT_ATOMS: atom_id res chain seq x y z
N MET A 1 -7.27 -4.88 -3.30
CA MET A 1 -7.17 -4.98 -1.83
C MET A 1 -8.10 -6.08 -1.34
N ALA A 2 -7.60 -7.30 -1.17
CA ALA A 2 -8.32 -8.28 -0.37
C ALA A 2 -8.09 -7.92 1.09
N LYS A 3 -9.14 -7.85 1.90
CA LYS A 3 -8.99 -7.71 3.36
C LYS A 3 -8.37 -9.03 3.86
N HIS A 4 -7.38 -8.97 4.76
CA HIS A 4 -6.63 -10.10 5.34
C HIS A 4 -7.53 -11.06 6.15
N LEU A 5 -8.42 -11.75 5.46
CA LEU A 5 -9.40 -12.66 6.02
C LEU A 5 -9.10 -14.07 5.53
N VAL A 6 -9.01 -15.00 6.47
CA VAL A 6 -8.98 -16.43 6.19
C VAL A 6 -10.40 -16.95 6.29
N LEU A 7 -10.86 -17.65 5.26
CA LEU A 7 -12.17 -18.27 5.21
C LEU A 7 -12.03 -19.77 5.40
N ASP A 8 -12.85 -20.34 6.28
CA ASP A 8 -13.04 -21.78 6.42
C ASP A 8 -14.48 -22.10 6.02
N ILE A 9 -14.63 -22.87 4.93
CA ILE A 9 -15.92 -23.19 4.32
C ILE A 9 -16.00 -24.71 4.15
N ALA A 10 -17.01 -25.33 4.76
CA ALA A 10 -17.39 -26.72 4.55
C ALA A 10 -18.93 -26.85 4.41
N THR A 11 -19.42 -28.06 4.13
CA THR A 11 -20.83 -28.31 3.77
C THR A 11 -21.86 -27.71 4.73
N GLU A 12 -21.55 -27.63 6.03
CA GLU A 12 -22.40 -27.02 7.07
C GLU A 12 -21.60 -26.08 7.99
N HIS A 13 -20.41 -25.64 7.57
CA HIS A 13 -19.50 -24.82 8.35
C HIS A 13 -19.10 -23.58 7.56
N PHE A 14 -19.18 -22.43 8.21
CA PHE A 14 -18.62 -21.19 7.72
C PHE A 14 -18.01 -20.44 8.90
N ALA A 15 -16.69 -20.27 8.86
CA ALA A 15 -15.96 -19.45 9.80
C ALA A 15 -14.99 -18.53 9.07
N PHE A 16 -14.64 -17.43 9.73
CA PHE A 16 -13.60 -16.55 9.25
C PHE A 16 -12.81 -16.00 10.44
N HIS A 17 -11.55 -15.67 10.18
CA HIS A 17 -10.72 -14.92 11.12
C HIS A 17 -9.80 -13.96 10.37
N ILE A 18 -9.26 -12.99 11.09
CA ILE A 18 -8.26 -12.06 10.58
C ILE A 18 -6.91 -12.78 10.56
N ASP A 19 -6.20 -12.68 9.43
CA ASP A 19 -4.83 -13.12 9.30
C ASP A 19 -3.91 -12.08 9.96
N GLU A 20 -3.69 -12.21 11.26
CA GLU A 20 -2.92 -11.25 12.07
C GLU A 20 -1.46 -11.12 11.59
N ASP A 21 -0.89 -12.20 11.04
CA ASP A 21 0.46 -12.19 10.48
C ASP A 21 0.52 -11.28 9.24
N LYS A 22 -0.43 -11.40 8.32
CA LYS A 22 -0.51 -10.51 7.15
C LYS A 22 -0.86 -9.08 7.51
N VAL A 23 -1.69 -8.87 8.54
CA VAL A 23 -1.96 -7.53 9.06
C VAL A 23 -0.68 -6.90 9.60
N ALA A 24 0.12 -7.65 10.36
CA ALA A 24 1.39 -7.18 10.89
C ALA A 24 2.42 -6.91 9.78
N GLU A 25 2.50 -7.76 8.75
CA GLU A 25 3.35 -7.55 7.58
C GLU A 25 2.97 -6.27 6.82
N GLU A 26 1.68 -6.03 6.57
CA GLU A 26 1.21 -4.80 5.91
C GLU A 26 1.47 -3.57 6.78
N ALA A 27 1.15 -3.63 8.07
CA ALA A 27 1.40 -2.52 9.00
C ALA A 27 2.89 -2.19 9.14
N ALA A 28 3.79 -3.16 8.91
CA ALA A 28 5.24 -2.90 8.89
C ALA A 28 5.70 -2.12 7.65
N LEU A 29 4.89 -2.10 6.58
CA LEU A 29 5.12 -1.28 5.38
C LEU A 29 4.60 0.16 5.55
N ASP A 30 3.77 0.42 6.55
CA ASP A 30 3.31 1.78 6.86
C ASP A 30 4.50 2.62 7.35
N GLY A 31 4.98 3.50 6.48
CA GLY A 31 6.15 4.33 6.71
C GLY A 31 6.06 5.69 6.03
N LEU A 32 7.14 6.49 6.17
CA LEU A 32 7.25 7.79 5.51
C LEU A 32 7.82 7.62 4.10
N ASP A 33 7.02 7.96 3.08
CA ASP A 33 7.51 8.04 1.70
C ASP A 33 8.27 9.35 1.45
N VAL A 34 9.55 9.25 1.12
CA VAL A 34 10.40 10.40 0.76
C VAL A 34 10.72 10.35 -0.73
N ILE A 35 10.12 11.27 -1.48
CA ILE A 35 10.40 11.44 -2.90
C ILE A 35 11.50 12.49 -3.07
N ARG A 36 12.59 12.14 -3.77
CA ARG A 36 13.69 13.05 -4.11
C ARG A 36 13.95 13.03 -5.61
N THR A 37 14.23 14.19 -6.15
CA THR A 37 14.61 14.38 -7.56
C THR A 37 15.82 15.31 -7.64
N PRO A 38 16.76 15.09 -8.60
CA PRO A 38 17.87 16.01 -8.83
C PRO A 38 17.46 17.28 -9.59
N LEU A 39 16.20 17.38 -10.02
CA LEU A 39 15.72 18.51 -10.80
C LEU A 39 15.62 19.79 -9.95
N PRO A 40 15.93 20.96 -10.52
CA PRO A 40 15.72 22.24 -9.85
C PRO A 40 14.25 22.47 -9.52
N VAL A 41 13.98 23.20 -8.43
CA VAL A 41 12.62 23.47 -7.95
C VAL A 41 11.79 24.30 -8.94
N GLU A 42 12.45 25.10 -9.77
CA GLU A 42 11.82 25.91 -10.83
C GLU A 42 11.27 25.04 -11.96
N GLN A 43 11.80 23.82 -12.13
CA GLN A 43 11.34 22.86 -13.13
C GLN A 43 10.33 21.88 -12.56
N VAL A 44 10.59 21.36 -11.36
CA VAL A 44 9.70 20.41 -10.67
C VAL A 44 9.61 20.77 -9.20
N GLY A 45 8.47 21.34 -8.82
CA GLY A 45 8.13 21.60 -7.43
C GLY A 45 7.81 20.31 -6.66
N SER A 46 7.69 20.41 -5.33
CA SER A 46 7.38 19.26 -4.47
C SER A 46 6.09 18.54 -4.87
N ALA A 47 5.02 19.27 -5.16
CA ALA A 47 3.74 18.70 -5.60
C ALA A 47 3.85 17.98 -6.95
N ASP A 48 4.64 18.52 -7.87
CA ASP A 48 4.86 17.93 -9.19
C ASP A 48 5.74 16.67 -9.10
N ALA A 49 6.75 16.67 -8.22
CA ALA A 49 7.56 15.49 -7.93
C ALA A 49 6.70 14.33 -7.40
N VAL A 50 5.77 14.61 -6.49
CA VAL A 50 4.80 13.61 -5.99
C VAL A 50 3.90 13.13 -7.11
N ARG A 51 3.35 14.04 -7.94
CA ARG A 51 2.47 13.67 -9.06
C ARG A 51 3.17 12.76 -10.05
N HIS A 52 4.35 13.15 -10.52
CA HIS A 52 5.12 12.36 -11.48
C HIS A 52 5.53 10.99 -10.93
N HIS A 53 5.92 10.93 -9.65
CA HIS A 53 6.21 9.65 -9.01
C HIS A 53 4.98 8.72 -8.99
N LYS A 54 3.79 9.27 -8.70
CA LYS A 54 2.54 8.50 -8.73
C LYS A 54 2.17 8.04 -10.16
N ASP A 55 2.35 8.91 -11.15
CA ASP A 55 2.05 8.60 -12.55
C ASP A 55 2.91 7.44 -13.09
N LEU A 56 4.16 7.28 -12.61
CA LEU A 56 5.04 6.18 -13.01
C LEU A 56 4.54 4.81 -12.54
N SER A 57 3.83 4.76 -11.42
CA SER A 57 3.45 3.50 -10.78
C SER A 57 2.19 2.88 -11.37
N HIS A 58 1.44 3.58 -12.24
CA HIS A 58 0.15 3.13 -12.81
C HIS A 58 -0.79 2.44 -11.78
N VAL A 59 -0.80 2.92 -10.54
CA VAL A 59 -1.67 2.45 -9.44
C VAL A 59 -2.79 3.44 -9.15
#